data_AF-A0ABC8ER02-F1
#
_entry.id   AF-A0ABC8ER02-F1
#
_cell.length_a   1.000
_cell.length_b   1.000
_cell.length_c   1.000
_cell.angle_alpha   90.00
_cell.angle_beta   90.00
_cell.angle_gamma   90.00
#
_symmetry.space_group_name_H-M   'P 1'
#
loop_
_entity.id
_entity.type
_entity.pdbx_description
1 polymer ?
#
loop_
_entity_poly.entity_id
_entity_poly.type
_entity_poly.pdbx_seq_one_letter_code
_entity_poly.pdbx_strand_id
1 'polypeptide(L)'
;MLAAALWVSFATWRSLPVSTTHSIVGAMIGFGITAGGFSVIHWGKLGAIVLSWIISPVLSLMIGFIMFKVIIRAILSKDSVFEHSIRTSPYFIGITIFVVVLSFVFKTPLGKKLTISTPMALIAAFIFAAIFGYIGKMLLKKFLSQKKENGNGAEEVFRRIQIGTACYIALAQDANDVANAIGPLAVIYFLVKTGTVGAEVPVPIFLLFFGGVGIALGIGMAGKRVMTTIGTRITTLTNTRGFAVSFSAATTVLVASKLGLPVSTTHAAVGGVMGVGLARGLDAVNFRIIFQIMIYWVLTVPASAITSMLVYKIIRIFY
;
A
#
# COMPACT_ATOMS: atom_id res chain seq x y z
N MET A 1 5.90 -9.85 17.85
CA MET A 1 6.32 -10.27 16.48
C MET A 1 5.84 -11.67 16.15
N LEU A 2 6.16 -12.70 16.96
CA LEU A 2 5.76 -14.09 16.70
C LEU A 2 4.25 -14.26 16.48
N ALA A 3 3.41 -13.69 17.35
CA ALA A 3 1.96 -13.77 17.21
C ALA A 3 1.42 -13.18 15.90
N ALA A 4 1.93 -12.00 15.50
CA ALA A 4 1.55 -11.38 14.23
C ALA A 4 1.99 -12.24 13.03
N ALA A 5 3.19 -12.83 13.08
CA ALA A 5 3.69 -13.72 12.03
C ALA A 5 2.85 -15.00 11.91
N LEU A 6 2.47 -15.62 13.04
CA LEU A 6 1.61 -16.80 13.04
C LEU A 6 0.23 -16.50 12.43
N TRP A 7 -0.41 -15.40 12.86
CA TRP A 7 -1.72 -15.00 12.34
C TRP A 7 -1.66 -14.68 10.84
N VAL A 8 -0.68 -13.86 10.41
CA VAL A 8 -0.53 -13.48 8.99
C VAL A 8 -0.22 -14.70 8.12
N SER A 9 0.64 -15.62 8.57
CA SER A 9 0.94 -16.86 7.85
C SER A 9 -0.29 -17.76 7.72
N PHE A 10 -1.08 -17.91 8.80
CA PHE A 10 -2.34 -18.66 8.76
C PHE A 10 -3.33 -18.04 7.78
N ALA A 11 -3.53 -16.72 7.86
CA ALA A 11 -4.43 -16.01 6.97
C ALA A 11 -3.98 -16.11 5.50
N THR A 12 -2.68 -16.00 5.23
CA THR A 12 -2.09 -16.17 3.90
C THR A 12 -2.31 -17.60 3.37
N TRP A 13 -2.19 -18.61 4.23
CA TRP A 13 -2.48 -20.00 3.87
C TRP A 13 -3.96 -20.21 3.50
N ARG A 14 -4.87 -19.51 4.20
CA ARG A 14 -6.30 -19.49 3.90
C ARG A 14 -6.71 -18.49 2.81
N SER A 15 -5.74 -17.81 2.19
CA SER A 15 -5.96 -16.77 1.18
C SER A 15 -6.88 -15.63 1.66
N LEU A 16 -6.86 -15.33 2.96
CA LEU A 16 -7.65 -14.25 3.56
C LEU A 16 -6.89 -12.92 3.41
N PRO A 17 -7.54 -11.86 2.89
CA PRO A 17 -6.93 -10.54 2.79
C PRO A 17 -6.93 -9.83 4.16
N VAL A 18 -6.01 -10.23 5.04
CA VAL A 18 -5.80 -9.60 6.35
C VAL A 18 -4.70 -8.55 6.29
N SER A 19 -4.70 -7.65 7.26
CA SER A 19 -3.71 -6.59 7.38
C SER A 19 -2.58 -6.97 8.34
N THR A 20 -1.34 -6.87 7.86
CA THR A 20 -0.13 -7.03 8.68
C THR A 20 -0.03 -5.94 9.76
N THR A 21 -0.41 -4.69 9.43
CA THR A 21 -0.45 -3.56 10.37
C THR A 21 -1.40 -3.80 11.53
N HIS A 22 -2.62 -4.29 11.27
CA HIS A 22 -3.57 -4.65 12.33
C HIS A 22 -3.04 -5.80 13.19
N SER A 23 -2.37 -6.76 12.57
CA SER A 23 -1.82 -7.93 13.24
C SER A 23 -0.72 -7.54 14.23
N ILE A 24 0.22 -6.69 13.82
CA ILE A 24 1.29 -6.25 14.71
C ILE A 24 0.78 -5.31 15.81
N VAL A 25 -0.11 -4.37 15.49
CA VAL A 25 -0.71 -3.46 16.48
C VAL A 25 -1.51 -4.27 17.51
N GLY A 26 -2.34 -5.21 17.07
CA GLY A 26 -3.07 -6.12 17.95
C GLY A 26 -2.12 -6.92 18.85
N ALA A 27 -1.06 -7.51 18.29
CA ALA A 27 -0.07 -8.23 19.08
C ALA A 27 0.63 -7.34 20.13
N MET A 28 0.99 -6.10 19.78
CA MET A 28 1.59 -5.14 20.72
C MET A 28 0.64 -4.76 21.85
N ILE A 29 -0.65 -4.55 21.55
CA ILE A 29 -1.68 -4.30 22.57
C ILE A 29 -1.78 -5.50 23.52
N GLY A 30 -1.89 -6.71 22.98
CA GLY A 30 -2.01 -7.92 23.78
C GLY A 30 -0.82 -8.15 24.71
N PHE A 31 0.39 -7.98 24.17
CA PHE A 31 1.62 -8.01 24.98
C PHE A 31 1.63 -6.91 26.05
N GLY A 32 1.36 -5.66 25.69
CA GLY A 32 1.39 -4.52 26.61
C GLY A 32 0.41 -4.69 27.78
N ILE A 33 -0.83 -5.10 27.49
CA ILE A 33 -1.84 -5.36 28.52
C ILE A 33 -1.38 -6.48 29.47
N THR A 34 -0.80 -7.56 28.94
CA THR A 34 -0.37 -8.70 29.77
C THR A 34 0.87 -8.40 30.60
N ALA A 35 1.80 -7.61 30.07
CA ALA A 35 3.06 -7.29 30.72
C ALA A 35 2.95 -6.13 31.72
N GLY A 36 2.12 -5.12 31.43
CA GLY A 36 2.06 -3.87 32.20
C GLY A 36 0.65 -3.34 32.47
N GLY A 37 -0.40 -4.07 32.12
CA GLY A 37 -1.79 -3.65 32.33
C GLY A 37 -2.31 -2.65 31.30
N PHE A 38 -3.50 -2.11 31.51
CA PHE A 38 -4.15 -1.20 30.54
C PHE A 38 -3.51 0.19 30.49
N SER A 39 -2.79 0.60 31.53
CA SER A 39 -2.17 1.93 31.66
C SER A 39 -0.94 2.13 30.77
N VAL A 40 -0.25 1.05 30.38
CA VAL A 40 0.93 1.15 29.50
C VAL A 40 0.58 1.36 28.03
N ILE A 41 -0.71 1.23 27.67
CA ILE A 41 -1.18 1.46 26.31
C ILE A 41 -1.43 2.95 26.09
N HIS A 42 -0.79 3.53 25.08
CA HIS A 42 -1.06 4.90 24.66
C HIS A 42 -2.38 4.99 23.86
N TRP A 43 -3.51 5.02 24.56
CA TRP A 43 -4.86 5.02 23.96
C TRP A 43 -5.09 6.14 22.95
N GLY A 44 -4.55 7.35 23.19
CA GLY A 44 -4.64 8.46 22.23
C GLY A 44 -3.94 8.16 20.90
N LYS A 45 -2.73 7.60 20.95
CA LYS A 45 -2.00 7.17 19.73
C LYS A 45 -2.72 6.01 19.05
N LEU A 46 -3.22 5.05 19.82
CA LEU A 46 -4.01 3.94 19.29
C LEU A 46 -5.28 4.42 18.58
N GLY A 47 -5.99 5.40 19.14
CA GLY A 47 -7.16 6.02 18.51
C GLY A 47 -6.82 6.65 17.16
N ALA A 48 -5.70 7.37 17.06
CA ALA A 48 -5.22 7.92 15.79
C ALA A 48 -4.91 6.84 14.75
N ILE A 49 -4.32 5.72 15.19
CA ILE A 49 -4.05 4.55 14.33
C ILE A 49 -5.37 3.96 13.82
N VAL A 50 -6.34 3.70 14.70
CA VAL A 50 -7.66 3.15 14.33
C VAL A 50 -8.40 4.07 13.36
N LEU A 51 -8.36 5.38 13.59
CA LEU A 51 -8.96 6.38 12.69
C LEU A 51 -8.33 6.32 11.29
N SER A 52 -7.00 6.14 11.21
CA SER A 52 -6.31 6.00 9.92
C SER A 52 -6.75 4.76 9.12
N TRP A 53 -7.18 3.69 9.80
CA TRP A 53 -7.66 2.45 9.17
C TRP A 53 -9.03 2.61 8.51
N ILE A 54 -9.81 3.60 8.95
CA ILE A 54 -11.10 4.00 8.37
C ILE A 54 -10.89 5.05 7.28
N ILE A 55 -10.04 6.05 7.52
CA ILE A 55 -9.79 7.14 6.56
C ILE A 55 -9.11 6.63 5.28
N SER A 56 -8.13 5.71 5.41
CA SER A 56 -7.36 5.22 4.26
C SER A 56 -8.20 4.55 3.16
N PRO A 57 -9.11 3.59 3.44
CA PRO A 57 -9.95 3.01 2.38
C PRO A 57 -10.87 4.05 1.74
N VAL A 58 -11.39 5.01 2.52
CA VAL A 58 -12.26 6.09 1.99
C VAL A 58 -11.47 7.01 1.05
N LEU A 59 -10.28 7.44 1.47
CA LEU A 59 -9.40 8.26 0.63
C LEU A 59 -9.02 7.52 -0.66
N SER A 60 -8.68 6.23 -0.56
CA SER A 60 -8.35 5.42 -1.73
C SER A 60 -9.53 5.21 -2.66
N LEU A 61 -10.74 5.01 -2.10
CA LEU A 61 -11.99 4.96 -2.87
C LEU A 61 -12.20 6.24 -3.66
N MET A 62 -12.06 7.41 -3.03
CA MET A 62 -12.22 8.70 -3.71
C MET A 62 -11.20 8.87 -4.84
N ILE A 63 -9.91 8.59 -4.58
CA ILE A 63 -8.86 8.70 -5.59
C ILE A 63 -9.10 7.72 -6.74
N GLY A 64 -9.46 6.46 -6.44
CA GLY A 64 -9.73 5.42 -7.42
C GLY A 64 -10.94 5.75 -8.29
N PHE A 65 -12.03 6.25 -7.68
CA PHE A 65 -13.22 6.71 -8.38
C PHE A 65 -12.91 7.86 -9.34
N ILE A 66 -12.22 8.90 -8.86
CA ILE A 66 -11.84 10.06 -9.67
C ILE A 66 -10.92 9.63 -10.81
N MET A 67 -9.86 8.87 -10.51
CA MET A 67 -8.90 8.41 -11.52
C MET A 67 -9.59 7.59 -12.61
N PHE A 68 -10.50 6.69 -12.24
CA PHE A 68 -11.19 5.87 -13.22
C PHE A 68 -12.23 6.68 -14.03
N LYS A 69 -12.93 7.64 -13.43
CA LYS A 69 -13.79 8.58 -14.18
C LYS A 69 -12.99 9.41 -15.19
N VAL A 70 -11.77 9.83 -14.83
CA VAL A 70 -10.85 10.51 -15.76
C VAL A 70 -10.48 9.58 -16.92
N ILE A 71 -10.13 8.32 -16.65
CA ILE A 71 -9.84 7.33 -17.70
C ILE A 71 -11.04 7.10 -18.62
N ILE A 72 -12.25 6.96 -18.06
CA ILE A 72 -13.47 6.79 -18.86
C ILE A 72 -13.65 7.98 -19.81
N ARG A 73 -13.61 9.20 -19.27
CA ARG A 73 -13.88 10.43 -20.05
C ARG A 73 -12.78 10.76 -21.06
N ALA A 74 -11.53 10.51 -20.70
CA ALA A 74 -10.38 10.86 -21.54
C ALA A 74 -10.07 9.81 -22.61
N ILE A 75 -10.41 8.54 -22.37
CA ILE A 75 -10.01 7.41 -23.23
C ILE A 75 -11.20 6.54 -23.63
N LEU A 76 -11.94 5.97 -22.69
CA LEU A 76 -12.90 4.89 -22.99
C LEU A 76 -14.17 5.37 -23.68
N SER A 77 -14.53 6.65 -23.53
CA SER A 77 -15.71 7.26 -24.17
C SER A 77 -15.40 7.88 -25.54
N LYS A 78 -14.26 7.56 -26.16
CA LYS A 78 -13.80 8.14 -27.43
C LYS A 78 -13.81 7.08 -28.52
N ASP A 79 -14.17 7.46 -29.74
CA ASP A 79 -14.25 6.53 -30.88
C ASP A 79 -12.88 5.88 -31.18
N SER A 80 -11.81 6.68 -31.11
CA SER A 80 -10.43 6.22 -31.28
C SER A 80 -9.73 5.96 -29.94
N VAL A 81 -10.22 4.96 -29.21
CA VAL A 81 -9.73 4.56 -27.87
C VAL A 81 -8.20 4.38 -27.83
N PHE A 82 -7.62 3.71 -28.82
CA PHE A 82 -6.17 3.46 -28.88
C PHE A 82 -5.35 4.76 -29.00
N GLU A 83 -5.68 5.61 -29.97
CA GLU A 83 -4.95 6.87 -30.19
C GLU A 83 -5.08 7.81 -28.99
N HIS A 84 -6.26 7.87 -28.37
CA HIS A 84 -6.48 8.63 -27.14
C HIS A 84 -5.68 8.06 -25.97
N SER A 85 -5.58 6.73 -25.83
CA SER A 85 -4.76 6.12 -24.78
C SER A 85 -3.27 6.46 -24.93
N ILE A 86 -2.70 6.43 -26.14
CA ILE A 86 -1.32 6.86 -26.41
C ILE A 86 -1.14 8.37 -26.22
N ARG A 87 -2.12 9.18 -26.64
CA ARG A 87 -2.04 10.65 -26.51
C ARG A 87 -2.05 11.09 -25.05
N THR A 88 -2.87 10.43 -24.22
CA THR A 88 -3.07 10.74 -22.80
C THR A 88 -2.10 10.01 -21.86
N SER A 89 -1.40 8.97 -22.33
CA SER A 89 -0.44 8.21 -21.51
C SER A 89 0.63 9.05 -20.80
N PRO A 90 1.17 10.17 -21.36
CA PRO A 90 2.10 11.04 -20.62
C PRO A 90 1.55 11.53 -19.29
N TYR A 91 0.25 11.82 -19.21
CA TYR A 91 -0.35 12.35 -17.99
C TYR A 91 -0.44 11.29 -16.89
N PHE A 92 -0.83 10.06 -17.24
CA PHE A 92 -0.92 8.95 -16.29
C PHE A 92 0.46 8.48 -15.80
N ILE A 93 1.44 8.42 -16.70
CA ILE A 93 2.84 8.14 -16.32
C ILE A 93 3.38 9.30 -15.49
N GLY A 94 3.18 10.53 -15.96
CA GLY A 94 3.68 11.76 -15.33
C GLY A 94 3.16 11.94 -13.92
N ILE A 95 1.85 11.78 -13.68
CA ILE A 95 1.28 11.89 -12.31
C ILE A 95 1.82 10.82 -11.37
N THR A 96 2.08 9.61 -11.88
CA THR A 96 2.70 8.54 -11.09
C THR A 96 4.13 8.92 -10.70
N ILE A 97 4.93 9.37 -11.66
CA ILE A 97 6.31 9.83 -11.42
C ILE A 97 6.34 11.04 -10.49
N PHE A 98 5.41 11.97 -10.67
CA PHE A 98 5.27 13.15 -9.81
C PHE A 98 5.15 12.74 -8.34
N VAL A 99 4.21 11.85 -8.01
CA VAL A 99 4.01 11.41 -6.62
C VAL A 99 5.20 10.60 -6.11
N VAL A 100 5.82 9.76 -6.94
CA VAL A 100 7.03 9.00 -6.57
C VAL A 100 8.18 9.95 -6.21
N VAL A 101 8.46 10.96 -7.04
CA VAL A 101 9.54 11.93 -6.78
C VAL A 101 9.27 12.69 -5.48
N LEU A 102 8.05 13.17 -5.27
CA LEU A 102 7.68 13.84 -4.02
C LEU A 102 7.82 12.93 -2.80
N SER A 103 7.48 11.65 -2.93
CA SER A 103 7.69 10.65 -1.88
C SER A 103 9.18 10.52 -1.54
N PHE A 104 10.06 10.41 -2.53
CA PHE A 104 11.50 10.33 -2.27
C PHE A 104 12.04 11.59 -1.59
N VAL A 105 11.64 12.77 -2.05
CA VAL A 105 12.13 14.04 -1.47
C VAL A 105 11.62 14.24 -0.04
N PHE A 106 10.33 14.02 0.22
CA PHE A 106 9.76 14.32 1.55
C PHE A 106 9.89 13.20 2.58
N LYS A 107 9.94 11.94 2.15
CA LYS A 107 9.93 10.79 3.08
C LYS A 107 11.32 10.24 3.35
N THR A 108 12.23 10.31 2.38
CA THR A 108 13.59 9.77 2.57
C THR A 108 14.55 10.84 3.11
N PRO A 109 15.68 10.44 3.72
CA PRO A 109 16.72 11.39 4.11
C PRO A 109 17.27 12.23 2.96
N LEU A 110 16.99 11.86 1.70
CA LEU A 110 17.51 12.51 0.50
C LEU A 110 17.10 13.99 0.43
N GLY A 111 15.83 14.33 0.63
CA GLY A 111 15.40 15.73 0.55
C GLY A 111 16.00 16.60 1.66
N LYS A 112 16.18 16.03 2.86
CA LYS A 112 16.85 16.72 3.97
C LYS A 112 18.36 16.91 3.69
N LYS A 113 19.03 15.89 3.15
CA LYS A 113 20.46 15.96 2.77
C LYS A 113 20.72 16.96 1.63
N LEU A 114 19.82 17.03 0.66
CA LEU A 114 19.91 17.94 -0.48
C LEU A 114 19.36 19.34 -0.19
N THR A 115 18.92 19.61 1.05
CA THR A 115 18.34 20.90 1.49
C THR A 115 17.29 21.46 0.53
N ILE A 116 16.50 20.58 -0.09
CA ILE A 116 15.51 20.96 -1.11
C ILE A 116 14.29 21.58 -0.42
N SER A 117 14.00 22.83 -0.76
CA SER A 117 12.78 23.51 -0.31
C SER A 117 11.53 22.90 -0.95
N THR A 118 10.38 23.01 -0.28
CA THR A 118 9.09 22.49 -0.78
C THR A 118 8.75 22.97 -2.20
N PRO A 119 8.91 24.27 -2.56
CA PRO A 119 8.69 24.73 -3.92
C PRO A 119 9.64 24.09 -4.93
N MET A 120 10.92 23.94 -4.58
CA MET A 120 11.92 23.32 -5.46
C MET A 120 11.64 21.83 -5.68
N ALA A 121 11.16 21.12 -4.65
CA ALA A 121 10.70 19.73 -4.76
C ALA A 121 9.54 19.58 -5.74
N LEU A 122 8.55 20.49 -5.69
CA LEU A 122 7.41 20.50 -6.61
C LEU A 122 7.85 20.75 -8.05
N ILE A 123 8.72 21.75 -8.27
CA ILE A 123 9.25 22.06 -9.60
C ILE A 123 10.02 20.85 -10.17
N ALA A 124 10.92 20.26 -9.37
CA ALA A 124 11.67 19.07 -9.79
C ALA A 124 10.71 17.92 -10.15
N ALA A 125 9.70 17.65 -9.31
CA ALA A 125 8.71 16.61 -9.59
C ALA A 125 7.92 16.88 -10.88
N PHE A 126 7.54 18.13 -11.17
CA PHE A 126 6.89 18.50 -12.42
C PHE A 126 7.79 18.28 -13.64
N ILE A 127 9.07 18.66 -13.55
CA ILE A 127 10.05 18.46 -14.63
C ILE A 127 10.21 16.96 -14.91
N PHE A 128 10.45 16.16 -13.88
CA PHE A 128 10.56 14.70 -14.03
C PHE A 128 9.28 14.08 -14.58
N ALA A 129 8.10 14.51 -14.11
CA ALA A 129 6.82 14.04 -14.62
C ALA A 129 6.64 14.33 -16.12
N ALA A 130 7.01 15.53 -16.57
CA ALA A 130 6.94 15.91 -17.98
C ALA A 130 7.93 15.09 -18.84
N ILE A 131 9.18 14.96 -18.40
CA ILE A 131 10.23 14.21 -19.10
C ILE A 131 9.85 12.74 -19.21
N PHE A 132 9.57 12.06 -18.09
CA PHE A 132 9.23 10.64 -18.10
C PHE A 132 7.89 10.37 -18.75
N GLY A 133 6.92 11.28 -18.65
CA GLY A 133 5.65 11.19 -19.37
C GLY A 133 5.86 11.23 -20.88
N TYR A 134 6.68 12.16 -21.38
CA TYR A 134 7.00 12.27 -22.80
C TYR A 134 7.79 11.07 -23.33
N ILE A 135 8.86 10.68 -22.63
CA ILE A 135 9.66 9.49 -22.95
C ILE A 135 8.76 8.24 -22.95
N GLY A 136 7.91 8.09 -21.94
CA GLY A 136 6.95 6.99 -21.84
C GLY A 136 6.02 6.90 -23.05
N LYS A 137 5.45 8.02 -23.49
CA LYS A 137 4.66 8.07 -24.73
C LYS A 137 5.47 7.71 -25.97
N MET A 138 6.68 8.22 -26.11
CA MET A 138 7.55 7.92 -27.25
C MET A 138 7.82 6.41 -27.34
N LEU A 139 8.15 5.78 -26.21
CA LEU A 139 8.36 4.34 -26.11
C LEU A 139 7.08 3.55 -26.42
N LEU A 140 5.95 3.92 -25.82
CA LEU A 140 4.67 3.27 -26.08
C LEU A 140 4.28 3.34 -27.55
N LYS A 141 4.41 4.51 -28.19
CA LYS A 141 4.15 4.67 -29.63
C LYS A 141 5.06 3.78 -30.46
N LYS A 142 6.37 3.76 -30.18
CA LYS A 142 7.33 2.91 -30.90
C LYS A 142 6.99 1.43 -30.83
N PHE A 143 6.61 0.93 -29.66
CA PHE A 143 6.35 -0.50 -29.46
C PHE A 143 4.93 -0.97 -29.75
N LEU A 144 3.94 -0.07 -29.79
CA LEU A 144 2.53 -0.41 -29.98
C LEU A 144 1.98 0.03 -31.34
N SER A 145 2.69 0.88 -32.10
CA SER A 145 2.28 1.29 -33.45
C SER A 145 2.18 0.14 -34.45
N GLN A 146 2.77 -1.03 -34.16
CA GLN A 146 2.72 -2.23 -35.00
C GLN A 146 1.54 -3.16 -34.69
N LYS A 147 0.76 -2.92 -33.63
CA LYS A 147 -0.32 -3.81 -33.13
C LYS A 147 -1.73 -3.23 -33.28
N LYS A 148 -1.94 -2.35 -34.27
CA LYS A 148 -3.13 -1.49 -34.40
C LYS A 148 -4.43 -2.26 -34.70
N GLU A 149 -4.37 -3.52 -35.16
CA GLU A 149 -5.51 -4.16 -35.83
C GLU A 149 -6.46 -5.04 -34.99
N ASN A 150 -6.12 -5.48 -33.77
CA ASN A 150 -6.96 -6.47 -33.07
C ASN A 150 -7.30 -6.07 -31.62
N GLY A 151 -8.43 -5.36 -31.43
CA GLY A 151 -9.26 -5.36 -30.22
C GLY A 151 -8.69 -4.77 -28.89
N ASN A 152 -9.43 -3.83 -28.29
CA ASN A 152 -9.19 -3.18 -26.98
C ASN A 152 -7.84 -2.45 -26.83
N GLY A 153 -7.55 -1.52 -27.75
CA GLY A 153 -6.28 -0.79 -27.78
C GLY A 153 -5.86 -0.09 -26.48
N ALA A 154 -6.79 0.47 -25.70
CA ALA A 154 -6.44 1.08 -24.41
C ALA A 154 -5.91 0.07 -23.40
N GLU A 155 -6.41 -1.17 -23.41
CA GLU A 155 -6.00 -2.20 -22.45
C GLU A 155 -4.55 -2.62 -22.71
N GLU A 156 -4.11 -2.69 -23.97
CA GLU A 156 -2.72 -3.03 -24.30
C GLU A 156 -1.74 -1.90 -23.92
N VAL A 157 -2.16 -0.63 -24.07
CA VAL A 157 -1.39 0.52 -23.59
C VAL A 157 -1.27 0.50 -22.07
N PHE A 158 -2.40 0.33 -21.38
CA PHE A 158 -2.43 0.30 -19.92
C PHE A 158 -1.75 -0.94 -19.34
N ARG A 159 -1.73 -2.07 -20.03
CA ARG A 159 -0.95 -3.26 -19.62
C ARG A 159 0.51 -2.92 -19.41
N ARG A 160 1.09 -2.07 -20.26
CA ARG A 160 2.49 -1.62 -20.13
C ARG A 160 2.66 -0.56 -19.04
N ILE A 161 1.77 0.43 -18.98
CA ILE A 161 1.82 1.49 -17.96
C ILE A 161 1.61 0.91 -16.54
N GLN A 162 0.76 -0.09 -16.43
CA GLN A 162 0.44 -0.76 -15.17
C GLN A 162 1.65 -1.46 -14.56
N ILE A 163 2.64 -1.91 -15.36
CA ILE A 163 3.90 -2.44 -14.81
C ILE A 163 4.61 -1.36 -13.98
N GLY A 164 4.74 -0.14 -14.50
CA GLY A 164 5.31 0.98 -13.74
C GLY A 164 4.49 1.33 -12.50
N THR A 165 3.16 1.24 -12.60
CA THR A 165 2.26 1.51 -11.47
C THR A 165 2.28 0.37 -10.43
N ALA A 166 2.57 -0.85 -10.85
CA ALA A 166 2.81 -1.99 -9.97
C ALA A 166 4.10 -1.80 -9.16
N CYS A 167 5.16 -1.29 -9.79
CA CYS A 167 6.37 -0.88 -9.06
C CYS A 167 6.07 0.26 -8.07
N TYR A 168 5.22 1.21 -8.45
CA TYR A 168 4.81 2.30 -7.57
C TYR A 168 4.08 1.81 -6.31
N ILE A 169 3.09 0.93 -6.45
CA ILE A 169 2.40 0.35 -5.28
C ILE A 169 3.33 -0.53 -4.44
N ALA A 170 4.23 -1.30 -5.06
CA ALA A 170 5.23 -2.08 -4.33
C ALA A 170 6.11 -1.17 -3.45
N LEU A 171 6.63 -0.07 -4.01
CA LEU A 171 7.41 0.91 -3.26
C LEU A 171 6.61 1.53 -2.11
N ALA A 172 5.37 1.94 -2.36
CA ALA A 172 4.51 2.54 -1.34
C ALA A 172 4.20 1.55 -0.21
N GLN A 173 3.91 0.30 -0.57
CA GLN A 173 3.61 -0.78 0.36
C GLN A 173 4.82 -1.14 1.21
N ASP A 174 5.98 -1.36 0.60
CA ASP A 174 7.21 -1.73 1.32
C ASP A 174 7.63 -0.62 2.28
N ALA A 175 7.53 0.64 1.85
CA ALA A 175 7.89 1.78 2.68
C ALA A 175 6.93 2.01 3.87
N ASN A 176 5.76 1.37 3.89
CA ASN A 176 4.83 1.37 5.03
C ASN A 176 5.00 0.09 5.87
N ASP A 177 5.04 -1.06 5.22
CA ASP A 177 4.96 -2.37 5.88
C ASP A 177 6.30 -2.80 6.51
N VAL A 178 7.44 -2.23 6.08
CA VAL A 178 8.74 -2.48 6.74
C VAL A 178 8.71 -2.08 8.21
N ALA A 179 7.96 -1.03 8.57
CA ALA A 179 7.82 -0.57 9.94
C ALA A 179 7.12 -1.61 10.84
N ASN A 180 6.25 -2.44 10.28
CA ASN A 180 5.53 -3.48 11.04
C ASN A 180 6.48 -4.57 11.56
N ALA A 181 7.50 -4.93 10.80
CA ALA A 181 8.50 -5.90 11.21
C ALA A 181 9.66 -5.24 11.96
N ILE A 182 10.17 -4.12 11.43
CA ILE A 182 11.41 -3.51 11.90
C ILE A 182 11.20 -2.60 13.10
N GLY A 183 10.01 -2.00 13.28
CA GLY A 183 9.72 -1.14 14.43
C GLY A 183 9.95 -1.87 15.77
N PRO A 184 9.27 -3.00 16.04
CA PRO A 184 9.50 -3.78 17.25
C PRO A 184 10.94 -4.33 17.35
N LEU A 185 11.53 -4.75 16.23
CA LEU A 185 12.89 -5.28 16.20
C LEU A 185 13.94 -4.21 16.55
N ALA A 186 13.74 -2.97 16.10
CA ALA A 186 14.61 -1.85 16.43
C ALA A 186 14.56 -1.54 17.93
N VAL A 187 13.37 -1.55 18.55
CA VAL A 187 13.24 -1.38 20.01
C VAL A 187 14.02 -2.45 20.77
N ILE A 188 13.90 -3.72 20.36
CA ILE A 188 14.67 -4.83 20.97
C ILE A 188 16.17 -4.62 20.79
N TYR A 189 16.61 -4.29 19.57
CA TYR A 189 18.02 -4.07 19.25
C TYR A 189 18.64 -2.96 20.12
N PHE A 190 17.95 -1.83 20.27
CA PHE A 190 18.42 -0.73 21.13
C PHE A 190 18.41 -1.12 22.60
N LEU A 191 17.31 -1.72 23.10
CA LEU A 191 17.24 -2.15 24.49
C LEU A 191 18.42 -3.06 24.87
N VAL A 192 18.80 -3.99 24.00
CA VAL A 192 19.95 -4.89 24.19
C VAL A 192 21.29 -4.15 24.13
N LYS A 193 21.43 -3.13 23.26
CA LYS A 193 22.69 -2.40 23.07
C LYS A 193 22.94 -1.30 24.10
N THR A 194 21.91 -0.54 24.46
CA THR A 194 22.01 0.67 25.29
C THR A 194 21.42 0.49 26.68
N GLY A 195 20.74 -0.64 26.96
CA GLY A 195 20.06 -0.91 28.23
C GLY A 195 18.82 -0.03 28.49
N THR A 196 18.58 0.99 27.66
CA THR A 196 17.49 1.96 27.75
C THR A 196 16.94 2.29 26.38
N VAL A 197 15.67 2.67 26.31
CA VAL A 197 15.00 3.08 25.06
C VAL A 197 14.60 4.55 25.23
N GLY A 198 15.19 5.43 24.40
CA GLY A 198 14.86 6.85 24.38
C GLY A 198 13.49 7.12 23.75
N ALA A 199 13.06 8.39 23.78
CA ALA A 199 11.80 8.82 23.16
C ALA A 199 11.78 8.61 21.62
N GLU A 200 12.96 8.67 20.99
CA GLU A 200 13.15 8.35 19.58
C GLU A 200 14.15 7.19 19.45
N VAL A 201 13.77 6.19 18.67
CA VAL A 201 14.60 5.02 18.38
C VAL A 201 15.05 5.10 16.91
N PRO A 202 16.30 5.51 16.64
CA PRO A 202 16.78 5.61 15.27
C PRO A 202 16.92 4.22 14.66
N VAL A 203 16.22 3.93 13.56
CA VAL A 203 16.28 2.59 12.93
C VAL A 203 17.55 2.45 12.09
N PRO A 204 18.47 1.50 12.39
CA PRO A 204 19.67 1.28 11.59
C PRO A 204 19.33 0.78 10.19
N ILE A 205 20.11 1.21 9.19
CA ILE A 205 19.88 0.87 7.78
C ILE A 205 19.91 -0.66 7.54
N PHE A 206 20.77 -1.41 8.25
CA PHE A 206 20.83 -2.86 8.09
C PHE A 206 19.54 -3.57 8.54
N LEU A 207 18.82 -3.04 9.54
CA LEU A 207 17.52 -3.58 9.94
C LEU A 207 16.47 -3.30 8.87
N LEU A 208 16.48 -2.11 8.25
CA LEU A 208 15.60 -1.81 7.12
C LEU A 208 15.89 -2.72 5.92
N PHE A 209 17.18 -2.97 5.61
CA PHE A 209 17.60 -3.89 4.56
C PHE A 209 17.12 -5.32 4.85
N PHE A 210 17.31 -5.80 6.08
CA PHE A 210 16.81 -7.10 6.53
C PHE A 210 15.29 -7.23 6.36
N GLY A 211 14.54 -6.20 6.75
CA GLY A 211 13.09 -6.14 6.55
C GLY A 211 12.69 -6.20 5.08
N GLY A 212 13.37 -5.44 4.22
CA GLY A 212 13.12 -5.44 2.77
C GLY A 212 13.37 -6.80 2.13
N VAL A 213 14.48 -7.47 2.46
CA VAL A 213 14.77 -8.83 1.99
C VAL A 213 13.70 -9.82 2.46
N GLY A 214 13.28 -9.73 3.74
CA GLY A 214 12.22 -10.58 4.28
C GLY A 214 10.88 -10.42 3.55
N ILE A 215 10.47 -9.18 3.25
CA ILE A 215 9.26 -8.91 2.47
C ILE A 215 9.38 -9.50 1.06
N ALA A 216 10.50 -9.28 0.36
CA ALA A 216 10.72 -9.79 -0.98
C ALA A 216 10.64 -11.33 -1.04
N LEU A 217 11.28 -12.03 -0.09
CA LEU A 217 11.21 -13.48 0.01
C LEU A 217 9.78 -13.96 0.32
N GLY A 218 9.07 -13.30 1.24
CA GLY A 218 7.69 -13.64 1.58
C GLY A 218 6.73 -13.51 0.39
N ILE A 219 6.87 -12.44 -0.41
CA ILE A 219 6.10 -12.25 -1.65
C ILE A 219 6.39 -13.39 -2.64
N GLY A 220 7.67 -13.73 -2.82
CA GLY A 220 8.10 -14.82 -3.71
C GLY A 220 7.55 -16.20 -3.31
N MET A 221 7.48 -16.48 -2.01
CA MET A 221 7.03 -17.78 -1.50
C MET A 221 5.50 -17.94 -1.47
N ALA A 222 4.77 -16.94 -0.98
CA ALA A 222 3.35 -17.08 -0.63
C ALA A 222 2.43 -15.98 -1.19
N GLY A 223 2.98 -14.90 -1.75
CA GLY A 223 2.21 -13.74 -2.19
C GLY A 223 1.14 -14.05 -3.24
N LYS A 224 1.38 -15.05 -4.10
CA LYS A 224 0.43 -15.47 -5.17
C LYS A 224 -0.97 -15.79 -4.62
N ARG A 225 -1.07 -16.45 -3.47
CA ARG A 225 -2.36 -16.90 -2.89
C ARG A 225 -3.30 -15.73 -2.58
N VAL A 226 -2.77 -14.68 -1.97
CA VAL A 226 -3.54 -13.49 -1.59
C VAL A 226 -3.80 -12.60 -2.81
N MET A 227 -2.81 -12.42 -3.69
CA MET A 227 -2.96 -11.61 -4.91
C MET A 227 -4.07 -12.13 -5.83
N THR A 228 -4.18 -13.45 -6.02
CA THR A 228 -5.26 -14.04 -6.83
C THR A 228 -6.64 -13.76 -6.23
N THR A 229 -6.76 -13.75 -4.90
CA THR A 229 -8.04 -13.54 -4.22
C THR A 229 -8.54 -12.09 -4.36
N ILE A 230 -7.66 -11.10 -4.17
CA ILE A 230 -8.00 -9.68 -4.32
C ILE A 230 -8.34 -9.36 -5.79
N GLY A 231 -7.58 -9.94 -6.74
CA GLY A 231 -7.72 -9.64 -8.17
C GLY A 231 -8.97 -10.22 -8.85
N THR A 232 -9.59 -11.24 -8.28
CA THR A 232 -10.70 -11.98 -8.92
C THR A 232 -12.02 -11.93 -8.17
N ARG A 233 -12.02 -11.76 -6.84
CA ARG A 233 -13.25 -11.90 -6.03
C ARG A 233 -14.03 -10.61 -5.82
N ILE A 234 -13.42 -9.43 -5.91
CA ILE A 234 -14.10 -8.16 -5.58
C ILE A 234 -14.72 -7.51 -6.81
N THR A 235 -13.95 -7.37 -7.90
CA THR A 235 -14.43 -6.87 -9.20
C THR A 235 -13.54 -7.43 -10.31
N THR A 236 -14.03 -7.42 -11.56
CA THR A 236 -13.21 -7.83 -12.71
C THR A 236 -12.15 -6.76 -13.01
N LEU A 237 -10.87 -7.10 -12.82
CA LEU A 237 -9.77 -6.18 -13.09
C LEU A 237 -9.30 -6.28 -14.55
N THR A 238 -9.61 -5.25 -15.35
CA THR A 238 -8.89 -4.97 -16.60
C THR A 238 -7.65 -4.11 -16.31
N ASN A 239 -6.75 -3.90 -17.26
CA ASN A 239 -5.50 -3.17 -17.03
C ASN A 239 -5.74 -1.69 -16.69
N THR A 240 -6.71 -1.05 -17.34
CA THR A 240 -7.11 0.33 -17.02
C THR A 240 -7.61 0.47 -15.59
N ARG A 241 -8.37 -0.53 -15.10
CA ARG A 241 -8.84 -0.61 -13.71
C ARG A 241 -7.68 -0.89 -12.76
N GLY A 242 -6.79 -1.82 -13.12
CA GLY A 242 -5.61 -2.16 -12.34
C GLY A 242 -4.69 -0.98 -12.13
N PHE A 243 -4.48 -0.15 -13.16
CA PHE A 243 -3.78 1.12 -13.01
C PHE A 243 -4.45 2.04 -11.98
N ALA A 244 -5.75 2.28 -12.10
CA ALA A 244 -6.48 3.19 -11.20
C ALA A 244 -6.46 2.70 -9.74
N VAL A 245 -6.69 1.40 -9.52
CA VAL A 245 -6.60 0.77 -8.20
C VAL A 245 -5.19 0.93 -7.63
N SER A 246 -4.16 0.52 -8.36
CA SER A 246 -2.77 0.57 -7.87
C SER A 246 -2.32 2.00 -7.58
N PHE A 247 -2.64 2.94 -8.47
CA PHE A 247 -2.34 4.36 -8.28
C PHE A 247 -3.04 4.93 -7.03
N SER A 248 -4.33 4.63 -6.85
CA SER A 248 -5.11 5.12 -5.71
C SER A 248 -4.63 4.56 -4.37
N ALA A 249 -4.31 3.26 -4.32
CA ALA A 249 -3.82 2.60 -3.12
C ALA A 249 -2.42 3.11 -2.75
N ALA A 250 -1.50 3.16 -3.72
CA ALA A 250 -0.13 3.64 -3.51
C ALA A 250 -0.11 5.10 -3.04
N THR A 251 -0.89 5.97 -3.68
CA THR A 251 -0.96 7.39 -3.31
C THR A 251 -1.53 7.58 -1.91
N THR A 252 -2.58 6.84 -1.56
CA THR A 252 -3.16 6.84 -0.20
C THR A 252 -2.14 6.44 0.85
N VAL A 253 -1.43 5.32 0.61
CA VAL A 253 -0.42 4.80 1.54
C VAL A 253 0.73 5.78 1.72
N LEU A 254 1.19 6.43 0.64
CA LEU A 254 2.25 7.42 0.73
C LEU A 254 1.84 8.68 1.47
N VAL A 255 0.63 9.20 1.24
CA VAL A 255 0.09 10.35 1.97
C VAL A 255 -0.02 10.02 3.46
N ALA A 256 -0.59 8.87 3.81
CA ALA A 256 -0.71 8.45 5.20
C ALA A 256 0.66 8.24 5.87
N SER A 257 1.60 7.65 5.14
CA SER A 257 2.95 7.43 5.65
C SER A 257 3.71 8.74 5.87
N LYS A 258 3.49 9.78 5.04
CA LYS A 258 4.02 11.13 5.28
C LYS A 258 3.46 11.74 6.58
N LEU A 259 2.21 11.46 6.91
CA LEU A 259 1.59 11.88 8.17
C LEU A 259 2.03 11.04 9.38
N GLY A 260 2.91 10.05 9.19
CA GLY A 260 3.37 9.16 10.25
C GLY A 260 2.28 8.19 10.75
N LEU A 261 1.18 8.03 9.99
CA LEU A 261 0.07 7.18 10.36
C LEU A 261 0.29 5.76 9.78
N PRO A 262 0.40 4.72 10.61
CA PRO A 262 0.54 3.35 10.12
C PRO A 262 -0.79 2.87 9.56
N VAL A 263 -0.87 2.79 8.24
CA VAL A 263 -2.08 2.37 7.52
C VAL A 263 -1.98 0.93 7.04
N SER A 264 -3.13 0.40 6.63
CA SER A 264 -3.23 -0.91 6.00
C SER A 264 -3.26 -0.74 4.48
N THR A 265 -2.22 -1.23 3.81
CA THR A 265 -2.13 -1.28 2.35
C THR A 265 -3.27 -2.10 1.73
N THR A 266 -3.68 -3.18 2.40
CA THR A 266 -4.85 -3.99 2.02
C THR A 266 -6.15 -3.19 2.05
N HIS A 267 -6.34 -2.31 3.03
CA HIS A 267 -7.55 -1.47 3.11
C HIS A 267 -7.55 -0.44 1.99
N ALA A 268 -6.41 0.21 1.75
CA ALA A 268 -6.27 1.13 0.63
C ALA A 268 -6.57 0.42 -0.70
N ALA A 269 -6.02 -0.77 -0.94
CA ALA A 269 -6.31 -1.55 -2.14
C ALA A 269 -7.81 -1.87 -2.29
N VAL A 270 -8.47 -2.36 -1.24
CA VAL A 270 -9.92 -2.64 -1.26
C VAL A 270 -10.74 -1.37 -1.49
N GLY A 271 -10.37 -0.25 -0.87
CA GLY A 271 -10.97 1.05 -1.10
C GLY A 271 -10.85 1.49 -2.57
N GLY A 272 -9.65 1.41 -3.14
CA GLY A 272 -9.39 1.69 -4.56
C GLY A 272 -10.22 0.80 -5.50
N VAL A 273 -10.28 -0.50 -5.23
CA VAL A 273 -11.12 -1.44 -6.00
C VAL A 273 -12.60 -1.04 -5.92
N MET A 274 -13.09 -0.69 -4.73
CA MET A 274 -14.45 -0.22 -4.52
C MET A 274 -14.72 1.07 -5.29
N GLY A 275 -13.82 2.04 -5.25
CA GLY A 275 -13.94 3.31 -5.97
C GLY A 275 -14.01 3.13 -7.49
N VAL A 276 -13.15 2.27 -8.03
CA VAL A 276 -13.16 1.91 -9.45
C VAL A 276 -14.44 1.18 -9.84
N GLY A 277 -14.93 0.27 -8.99
CA GLY A 277 -16.20 -0.42 -9.20
C GLY A 277 -17.39 0.54 -9.21
N LEU A 278 -17.50 1.40 -8.19
CA LEU A 278 -18.57 2.40 -8.06
C LEU A 278 -18.60 3.39 -9.24
N ALA A 279 -17.44 3.71 -9.82
CA ALA A 279 -17.38 4.58 -11.00
C ALA A 279 -18.08 4.00 -12.24
N ARG A 280 -18.33 2.67 -12.27
CA ARG A 280 -19.14 1.98 -13.29
C ARG A 280 -20.63 1.82 -12.94
N GLY A 281 -21.00 2.05 -11.68
CA GLY A 281 -22.33 1.78 -11.15
C GLY A 281 -22.30 0.88 -9.92
N LEU A 282 -23.37 0.91 -9.13
CA LEU A 282 -23.46 0.15 -7.87
C LEU A 282 -23.43 -1.36 -8.09
N ASP A 283 -24.02 -1.85 -9.19
CA ASP A 283 -24.11 -3.27 -9.51
C ASP A 283 -22.76 -3.92 -9.85
N ALA A 284 -21.73 -3.11 -10.12
CA ALA A 284 -20.38 -3.60 -10.41
C ALA A 284 -19.58 -3.98 -9.15
N VAL A 285 -20.15 -3.75 -7.95
CA VAL A 285 -19.48 -3.96 -6.66
C VAL A 285 -20.22 -5.02 -5.84
N ASN A 286 -19.50 -6.07 -5.44
CA ASN A 286 -20.04 -7.07 -4.53
C ASN A 286 -19.89 -6.64 -3.06
N PHE A 287 -20.90 -5.92 -2.54
CA PHE A 287 -20.90 -5.43 -1.16
C PHE A 287 -20.87 -6.53 -0.10
N ARG A 288 -21.37 -7.74 -0.40
CA ARG A 288 -21.30 -8.89 0.53
C ARG A 288 -19.85 -9.27 0.80
N ILE A 289 -19.02 -9.30 -0.23
CA ILE A 289 -17.59 -9.62 -0.09
C ILE A 289 -16.86 -8.51 0.65
N ILE A 290 -17.18 -7.24 0.38
CA ILE A 290 -16.60 -6.10 1.12
C ILE A 290 -16.92 -6.20 2.60
N PHE A 291 -18.18 -6.48 2.95
CA PHE A 291 -18.58 -6.66 4.35
C PHE A 291 -17.85 -7.84 5.02
N GLN A 292 -17.70 -8.97 4.32
CA GLN A 292 -16.90 -10.10 4.82
C GLN A 292 -15.44 -9.71 5.07
N ILE A 293 -14.84 -8.92 4.18
CA ILE A 293 -13.47 -8.43 4.33
C ILE A 293 -13.35 -7.52 5.56
N MET A 294 -14.32 -6.61 5.77
CA MET A 294 -14.35 -5.73 6.94
C MET A 294 -14.42 -6.52 8.26
N ILE A 295 -15.19 -7.62 8.30
CA ILE A 295 -15.23 -8.52 9.46
C ILE A 295 -13.84 -9.09 9.75
N TYR A 296 -13.11 -9.56 8.72
CA TYR A 296 -11.75 -10.08 8.92
C TYR A 296 -10.78 -9.01 9.46
N TRP A 297 -10.95 -7.75 9.07
CA TRP A 297 -10.13 -6.65 9.58
C TRP A 297 -10.36 -6.41 11.06
N VAL A 298 -11.64 -6.36 11.49
CA VAL A 298 -12.01 -6.19 12.89
C VAL A 298 -11.54 -7.38 13.73
N LEU A 299 -11.70 -8.61 13.24
CA LEU A 299 -11.29 -9.83 13.95
C LEU A 299 -9.76 -10.02 14.04
N THR A 300 -9.00 -9.44 13.10
CA THR A 300 -7.54 -9.59 13.07
C THR A 300 -6.87 -9.01 14.33
N VAL A 301 -7.34 -7.87 14.83
CA VAL A 301 -6.78 -7.20 16.01
C VAL A 301 -6.93 -8.06 17.28
N PRO A 302 -8.14 -8.49 17.70
CA PRO A 302 -8.29 -9.34 18.88
C PRO A 302 -7.64 -10.71 18.71
N ALA A 303 -7.71 -11.33 17.51
CA ALA A 303 -7.04 -12.60 17.27
C ALA A 303 -5.52 -12.51 17.48
N SER A 304 -4.89 -11.45 16.95
CA SER A 304 -3.46 -11.22 17.12
C SER A 304 -3.10 -10.82 18.55
N ALA A 305 -3.95 -10.04 19.23
CA ALA A 305 -3.79 -9.68 20.63
C ALA A 305 -3.80 -10.93 21.53
N ILE A 306 -4.84 -11.76 21.45
CA ILE A 306 -5.00 -12.99 22.23
C ILE A 306 -3.82 -13.93 21.97
N THR A 307 -3.45 -14.13 20.71
CA THR A 307 -2.29 -14.95 20.35
C THR A 307 -1.02 -14.43 21.01
N SER A 308 -0.82 -13.10 21.04
CA SER A 308 0.34 -12.50 21.71
C SER A 308 0.29 -12.64 23.23
N MET A 309 -0.88 -12.53 23.85
CA MET A 309 -1.07 -12.77 25.29
C MET A 309 -0.69 -14.20 25.66
N LEU A 310 -1.16 -15.18 24.87
CA LEU A 310 -0.87 -16.60 25.09
C LEU A 310 0.62 -16.90 24.91
N VAL A 311 1.22 -16.46 23.80
CA VAL A 311 2.66 -16.64 23.54
C VAL A 311 3.49 -16.04 24.67
N TYR A 312 3.17 -14.83 25.12
CA TYR A 312 3.90 -14.18 26.22
C TYR A 312 3.76 -14.94 27.54
N LYS A 313 2.54 -15.38 27.89
CA LYS A 313 2.33 -16.20 29.10
C LYS A 313 3.10 -17.51 29.05
N ILE A 314 3.13 -18.18 27.90
CA ILE A 314 3.90 -19.41 27.71
C ILE A 314 5.39 -19.13 27.92
N ILE A 315 5.94 -18.08 27.31
CA ILE A 315 7.36 -17.73 27.48
C ILE A 315 7.69 -17.44 28.95
N ARG A 316 6.81 -16.74 29.67
CA ARG A 316 6.97 -16.43 31.11
C ARG A 316 6.87 -17.64 32.03
N ILE A 317 6.33 -18.76 31.56
CA ILE A 317 6.38 -20.02 32.35
C ILE A 317 7.80 -20.59 32.34
N PHE A 318 8.57 -20.35 31.26
CA PHE A 318 9.92 -20.88 31.09
C PHE A 318 11.03 -19.91 31.54
N TYR A 319 10.72 -18.63 31.72
CA TYR A 319 11.64 -17.55 32.12
C TYR A 319 10.99 -16.62 33.14
#